data_AF-A0A7V9RU07-F1
#
_entry.id   AF-A0A7V9RU07-F1
#
_cell.length_a   1.000
_cell.length_b   1.000
_cell.length_c   1.000
_cell.angle_alpha   90.00
_cell.angle_beta   90.00
_cell.angle_gamma   90.00
#
_symmetry.space_group_name_H-M   'P 1'
#
loop_
_entity.id
_entity.type
_entity.pdbx_description
1 polymer ?
#
loop_
_entity_poly.entity_id
_entity_poly.type
_entity_poly.pdbx_seq_one_letter_code
_entity_poly.pdbx_strand_id
1 'polypeptide(L)'
;MKDVVLVRETRSMAWVPGYLITTKPVHTIKHETMYLHTFIDAAGDWLDTVFFPQVVNYSNVNGKGFYSMKGKVVEEFGVYSVEVTYCKRIGIKDRAQKANELMSKDKSYQQILVERP
;
A
#
# COMPACT_ATOMS: atom_id res chain seq x y z
N MET A 1 17.46 -7.08 -4.46
CA MET A 1 16.29 -6.19 -4.39
C MET A 1 16.40 -5.29 -5.61
N LYS A 2 15.61 -5.55 -6.67
CA LYS A 2 15.64 -4.76 -7.90
C LYS A 2 14.48 -3.77 -7.86
N ASP A 3 14.80 -2.52 -8.21
CA ASP A 3 13.95 -1.45 -8.74
C ASP A 3 12.46 -1.46 -8.38
N VAL A 4 12.11 -0.89 -7.23
CA VAL A 4 10.77 -0.31 -7.05
C VAL A 4 10.59 0.76 -8.13
N VAL A 5 9.71 0.51 -9.09
CA VAL A 5 9.53 1.33 -10.31
C VAL A 5 9.19 2.80 -9.99
N LEU A 6 8.67 3.08 -8.78
CA LEU A 6 8.30 4.42 -8.29
C LEU A 6 9.43 5.18 -7.56
N VAL A 7 10.57 4.53 -7.29
CA VAL A 7 11.66 5.03 -6.40
C VAL A 7 12.79 5.73 -7.15
N ARG A 8 12.67 5.89 -8.48
CA ARG A 8 13.75 6.37 -9.38
C ARG A 8 14.31 7.78 -9.10
N GLU A 9 13.74 8.55 -8.20
CA GLU A 9 14.31 9.81 -7.71
C GLU A 9 14.55 9.77 -6.20
N THR A 10 15.78 9.47 -5.79
CA THR A 10 16.23 9.65 -4.41
C THR A 10 15.99 11.10 -3.94
N ARG A 11 15.44 11.27 -2.73
CA ARG A 11 15.02 12.56 -2.12
C ARG A 11 13.72 13.18 -2.65
N SER A 12 12.98 12.49 -3.52
CA SER A 12 11.63 12.91 -3.91
C SER A 12 10.56 12.42 -2.91
N MET A 13 9.44 13.12 -2.87
CA MET A 13 8.23 12.70 -2.14
C MET A 13 7.33 11.93 -3.09
N ALA A 14 7.07 10.65 -2.80
CA ALA A 14 6.31 9.78 -3.69
C ALA A 14 5.08 9.20 -2.99
N TRP A 15 4.03 8.93 -3.78
CA TRP A 15 2.93 8.07 -3.37
C TRP A 15 3.21 6.64 -3.83
N VAL A 16 3.17 5.70 -2.88
CA VAL A 16 3.49 4.31 -3.13
C VAL A 16 2.36 3.43 -2.61
N PRO A 17 1.62 2.73 -3.50
CA PRO A 17 0.70 1.69 -3.09
C PRO A 17 1.47 0.40 -2.74
N GLY A 18 1.03 -0.32 -1.72
CA GLY A 18 1.64 -1.60 -1.36
C GLY A 18 0.72 -2.49 -0.54
N TYR A 19 0.95 -3.80 -0.62
CA TYR A 19 0.31 -4.80 0.21
C TYR A 19 1.20 -5.14 1.42
N LEU A 20 0.69 -4.98 2.64
CA LEU A 20 1.47 -5.21 3.86
C LEU A 20 1.76 -6.70 4.05
N ILE A 21 3.04 -7.06 4.12
CA ILE A 21 3.51 -8.43 4.37
C ILE A 21 3.85 -8.63 5.84
N THR A 22 4.65 -7.72 6.43
CA THR A 22 5.16 -7.88 7.78
C THR A 22 5.34 -6.54 8.47
N THR A 23 5.13 -6.55 9.79
CA THR A 23 5.31 -5.42 10.69
C THR A 23 6.31 -5.82 11.75
N LYS A 24 7.35 -5.00 11.95
CA LYS A 24 8.32 -5.15 13.03
C LYS A 24 8.33 -3.90 13.91
N PRO A 25 7.88 -3.97 15.17
CA PRO A 25 8.07 -2.87 16.12
C PRO A 25 9.55 -2.74 16.47
N VAL A 26 10.03 -1.50 16.55
CA VAL A 26 11.39 -1.13 16.97
C VAL A 26 11.28 0.08 17.90
N HIS A 27 12.25 0.29 18.78
CA HIS A 27 12.29 1.45 19.65
C HIS A 27 13.42 2.39 19.24
N THR A 28 13.14 3.70 19.24
CA THR A 28 14.16 4.72 19.07
C THR A 28 15.06 4.80 20.31
N ILE A 29 16.17 5.55 20.23
CA ILE A 29 17.03 5.85 21.38
C ILE A 29 16.24 6.55 22.51
N LYS A 30 15.16 7.28 22.15
CA LYS A 30 14.25 7.93 23.10
C LYS A 30 13.16 6.99 23.64
N HIS A 31 13.26 5.69 23.36
CA HIS A 31 12.30 4.65 23.77
C HIS A 31 10.89 4.82 23.15
N GLU A 32 10.78 5.58 22.07
CA GLU A 32 9.52 5.73 21.34
C GLU A 32 9.36 4.61 20.32
N THR A 33 8.15 4.08 20.15
CA THR A 33 7.88 3.02 19.17
C THR A 33 7.89 3.56 17.74
N MET A 34 8.66 2.91 16.89
CA MET A 34 8.63 3.06 15.44
C MET A 34 8.33 1.69 14.81
N TYR A 35 7.94 1.67 13.54
CA TYR A 35 7.71 0.42 12.81
C TYR A 35 8.55 0.34 11.54
N LEU A 36 9.13 -0.83 11.33
CA LEU A 36 9.66 -1.26 10.05
C LEU A 36 8.60 -2.15 9.41
N HIS A 37 8.03 -1.70 8.29
CA HIS A 37 7.06 -2.47 7.55
C HIS A 37 7.62 -2.86 6.19
N THR A 38 7.37 -4.11 5.81
CA THR A 38 7.69 -4.61 4.48
C THR A 38 6.39 -4.82 3.71
N PHE A 39 6.36 -4.26 2.51
CA PHE A 39 5.26 -4.33 1.56
C PHE A 39 5.70 -5.03 0.27
N ILE A 40 4.71 -5.47 -0.50
CA ILE A 40 4.87 -5.78 -1.92
C ILE A 40 4.18 -4.68 -2.73
N ASP A 41 4.87 -4.11 -3.70
CA ASP A 41 4.32 -3.07 -4.56
C ASP A 41 3.49 -3.66 -5.72
N ALA A 42 3.05 -2.80 -6.65
CA ALA A 42 2.27 -3.23 -7.80
C ALA A 42 3.05 -4.04 -8.85
N ALA A 43 4.39 -3.93 -8.86
CA ALA A 43 5.27 -4.73 -9.72
C ALA A 43 5.59 -6.10 -9.10
N GLY A 44 5.23 -6.31 -7.82
CA GLY A 44 5.58 -7.51 -7.08
C GLY A 44 6.93 -7.41 -6.37
N ASP A 45 7.54 -6.23 -6.36
CA ASP A 45 8.85 -5.99 -5.75
C ASP A 45 8.72 -5.67 -4.25
N TRP A 46 9.79 -6.00 -3.52
CA TRP A 46 9.89 -5.72 -2.09
C TRP A 46 10.05 -4.23 -1.85
N LEU A 47 9.22 -3.72 -0.95
CA LEU A 47 9.21 -2.31 -0.54
C LEU A 47 9.34 -2.23 0.97
N ASP A 48 10.52 -1.82 1.44
CA ASP A 48 10.75 -1.57 2.85
C ASP A 48 10.42 -0.12 3.21
N THR A 49 9.81 0.05 4.38
CA THR A 49 9.31 1.34 4.84
C THR A 49 9.57 1.55 6.32
N VAL A 50 9.80 2.81 6.68
CA VAL A 50 10.07 3.24 8.05
C VAL A 50 8.98 4.20 8.50
N PHE A 51 8.35 3.89 9.64
CA PHE A 51 7.34 4.72 10.28
C PHE A 51 7.90 5.19 11.61
N PHE A 52 8.42 6.42 11.63
CA PHE A 52 8.92 7.05 12.85
C PHE A 52 7.77 7.39 13.83
N PRO A 53 8.05 7.57 15.13
CA PRO A 53 7.02 7.74 16.16
C PRO A 53 6.00 8.84 15.85
N GLN A 54 6.47 9.96 15.27
CA GLN A 54 5.59 11.06 14.89
C GLN A 54 4.55 10.67 13.84
N VAL A 55 4.79 9.64 13.04
CA VAL A 55 3.86 9.15 12.01
C VAL A 55 2.98 8.04 12.57
N VAL A 56 3.57 7.15 13.37
CA VAL A 56 2.86 6.03 14.04
C VAL A 56 1.65 6.53 14.81
N ASN A 57 1.77 7.68 15.50
CA ASN A 57 0.68 8.26 16.27
C ASN A 57 -0.54 8.69 15.43
N TYR A 58 -0.38 8.88 14.11
CA TYR A 58 -1.47 9.28 13.21
C TYR A 58 -1.85 8.19 12.20
N SER A 59 -0.95 7.25 11.92
CA SER A 59 -1.16 6.20 10.92
C SER A 59 -1.62 4.91 11.57
N ASN A 60 -2.83 4.46 11.24
CA ASN A 60 -3.39 3.20 11.73
C ASN A 60 -3.08 2.05 10.73
N VAL A 61 -1.89 1.46 10.81
CA VAL A 61 -1.46 0.34 9.94
C VAL A 61 -1.81 -1.00 10.60
N ASN A 62 -3.06 -1.44 10.41
CA ASN A 62 -3.56 -2.62 11.11
C ASN A 62 -3.84 -3.81 10.18
N GLY A 63 -3.04 -4.87 10.35
CA GLY A 63 -3.23 -6.15 9.69
C GLY A 63 -2.86 -6.15 8.19
N LYS A 64 -2.87 -7.34 7.59
CA LYS A 64 -2.56 -7.49 6.16
C LYS A 64 -3.60 -6.74 5.29
N GLY A 65 -3.15 -6.17 4.20
CA GLY A 65 -4.02 -5.47 3.26
C GLY A 65 -3.28 -4.46 2.40
N PHE A 66 -4.03 -3.79 1.52
CA PHE A 66 -3.49 -2.73 0.67
C PHE A 66 -3.51 -1.37 1.37
N TYR A 67 -2.39 -0.67 1.23
CA TYR A 67 -2.16 0.65 1.77
C TYR A 67 -1.67 1.59 0.67
N SER A 68 -2.00 2.86 0.81
CA SER A 68 -1.44 3.96 0.05
C SER A 68 -0.61 4.80 0.99
N MET A 69 0.68 4.90 0.70
CA MET A 69 1.68 5.57 1.53
C MET A 69 2.21 6.78 0.77
N LYS A 70 2.51 7.84 1.50
CA LYS A 70 3.28 8.98 1.01
C LYS A 70 4.55 9.07 1.85
N GLY A 71 5.70 9.19 1.20
CA GLY A 71 6.96 9.24 1.93
C GLY A 71 8.12 9.70 1.08
N LYS A 72 9.23 9.95 1.76
CA LYS A 72 10.50 10.28 1.13
C LYS A 72 11.25 9.01 0.80
N VAL A 73 11.71 8.92 -0.44
CA VAL A 73 12.58 7.83 -0.88
C VAL A 73 14.00 8.07 -0.38
N VAL A 74 14.54 7.11 0.35
CA VAL A 74 15.89 7.14 0.90
C VAL A 74 16.68 5.91 0.45
N GLU A 75 17.98 6.10 0.29
CA GLU A 75 18.93 5.05 -0.05
C GLU A 75 19.98 4.98 1.04
N GLU A 76 20.17 3.79 1.61
CA GLU A 76 21.21 3.53 2.60
C GLU A 76 21.92 2.22 2.24
N PHE A 77 23.25 2.27 2.09
CA PHE A 77 24.08 1.13 1.71
C PHE A 77 23.61 0.39 0.43
N GLY A 78 23.05 1.11 -0.54
CA GLY A 78 22.53 0.55 -1.79
C GLY A 78 21.17 -0.14 -1.66
N VAL A 79 20.49 0.04 -0.52
CA VAL A 79 19.12 -0.43 -0.29
C VAL A 79 18.17 0.76 -0.25
N TYR A 80 17.10 0.68 -1.03
CA TYR A 80 16.06 1.70 -1.06
C TYR A 80 14.97 1.40 -0.03
N SER A 81 14.54 2.43 0.69
CA SER A 81 13.35 2.38 1.54
C SER A 81 12.57 3.69 1.49
N VAL A 82 11.36 3.68 2.05
CA VAL A 82 10.51 4.87 2.14
C VAL A 82 10.33 5.27 3.60
N GLU A 83 10.77 6.48 3.94
CA GLU A 83 10.40 7.15 5.18
C GLU A 83 8.98 7.69 5.03
N VAL A 84 8.02 6.94 5.56
CA VAL A 84 6.60 7.25 5.38
C VAL A 84 6.22 8.43 6.25
N THR A 85 5.50 9.39 5.67
CA THR A 85 4.95 10.57 6.36
C THR A 85 3.43 10.52 6.45
N TYR A 86 2.78 9.73 5.61
CA TYR A 86 1.34 9.48 5.66
C TYR A 86 1.03 8.08 5.13
N CYS A 87 0.08 7.38 5.75
CA CYS A 87 -0.37 6.07 5.30
C CYS A 87 -1.86 5.90 5.57
N LYS A 88 -2.58 5.34 4.59
CA LYS A 88 -3.97 4.92 4.74
C LYS A 88 -4.21 3.54 4.14
N ARG A 89 -5.06 2.75 4.77
CA ARG A 89 -5.59 1.52 4.18
C ARG A 89 -6.54 1.89 3.04
N ILE A 90 -6.40 1.26 1.87
CA ILE A 90 -7.25 1.54 0.70
C ILE A 90 -8.34 0.49 0.47
N GLY A 91 -8.28 -0.64 1.20
CA GLY A 91 -9.28 -1.70 1.11
C GLY A 91 -9.22 -2.49 -0.20
N ILE A 92 -10.18 -3.39 -0.38
CA ILE A 92 -10.40 -4.13 -1.63
C ILE A 92 -11.82 -3.78 -2.09
N LYS A 93 -12.02 -3.53 -3.39
CA LYS A 93 -13.37 -3.34 -3.93
C LYS A 93 -14.22 -4.56 -3.62
N ASP A 94 -15.44 -4.31 -3.18
CA ASP A 94 -16.39 -5.38 -2.90
C ASP A 94 -16.66 -6.20 -4.17
N ARG A 95 -16.69 -7.53 -4.02
CA ARG A 95 -16.89 -8.46 -5.15
C ARG A 95 -18.25 -8.23 -5.82
N ALA A 96 -19.30 -7.99 -5.04
CA ALA A 96 -20.63 -7.73 -5.58
C ALA A 96 -20.68 -6.38 -6.28
N GLN A 97 -20.03 -5.35 -5.73
CA GLN A 97 -19.91 -4.06 -6.41
C GLN A 97 -19.18 -4.19 -7.77
N LYS A 98 -18.11 -5.00 -7.82
CA LYS A 98 -17.39 -5.24 -9.09
C LYS A 98 -18.21 -6.07 -10.08
N ALA A 99 -18.95 -7.08 -9.60
CA ALA A 99 -19.88 -7.84 -10.42
C ALA A 99 -20.96 -6.94 -11.01
N ASN A 100 -21.55 -6.05 -10.22
CA ASN A 100 -22.56 -5.09 -10.67
C ASN A 100 -22.00 -4.08 -11.71
N GLU A 101 -20.76 -3.58 -11.53
CA GLU A 101 -20.07 -2.76 -12.55
C GLU A 101 -19.89 -3.53 -13.87
N LEU A 102 -19.55 -4.82 -13.82
CA LEU A 102 -19.36 -5.65 -15.02
C LEU A 102 -20.70 -5.96 -15.70
N MET A 103 -21.72 -6.33 -14.91
CA MET A 103 -23.07 -6.67 -15.38
C MET A 103 -23.81 -5.46 -15.99
N SER A 104 -23.46 -4.23 -15.61
CA SER A 104 -24.00 -3.00 -16.21
C SER A 104 -23.29 -2.59 -17.50
N LYS A 105 -22.02 -2.99 -17.69
CA LYS A 105 -21.27 -2.75 -18.93
C LYS A 105 -21.59 -3.75 -20.03
N ASP A 106 -21.96 -4.97 -19.66
CA ASP A 106 -22.32 -6.02 -20.60
C ASP A 106 -23.83 -6.01 -20.90
N LYS A 107 -24.23 -5.28 -21.95
CA LYS A 107 -25.64 -5.17 -22.39
C LYS A 107 -26.29 -6.52 -22.73
N SER A 108 -25.49 -7.57 -22.96
CA SER A 108 -25.99 -8.93 -23.28
C SER A 108 -26.63 -9.64 -22.08
N TYR A 109 -26.17 -9.38 -20.85
CA TYR A 109 -26.70 -10.02 -19.64
C TYR A 109 -28.05 -9.47 -19.20
N GLN A 110 -28.33 -8.19 -19.45
CA GLN A 110 -29.61 -7.57 -19.13
C GLN A 110 -30.75 -8.18 -19.97
N GLN A 111 -30.47 -8.58 -21.22
CA GLN A 111 -31.47 -9.22 -22.09
C GLN A 111 -31.83 -10.64 -21.63
N ILE A 112 -30.85 -11.40 -21.13
CA ILE A 112 -31.07 -12.78 -20.65
C ILE A 112 -31.92 -12.82 -19.37
N LEU A 113 -31.89 -11.79 -18.52
CA LEU A 113 -32.71 -11.73 -17.30
C LEU A 113 -34.17 -11.31 -17.57
N VAL A 114 -34.44 -10.60 -18.66
CA VAL A 114 -35.80 -10.18 -19.05
C VAL A 114 -36.54 -11.30 -19.80
N GLU A 115 -35.81 -12.22 -20.44
CA GLU A 115 -36.38 -13.31 -21.25
C GLU A 115 -36.52 -14.66 -20.50
N ARG A 116 -36.28 -14.70 -19.18
CA ARG A 116 -36.55 -15.90 -18.38
C ARG A 116 -38.01 -15.91 -17.89
N PRO A 117 -38.80 -16.96 -18.18
CA PRO A 117 -40.17 -17.11 -17.70
C PRO A 117 -40.24 -17.30 -16.18
#